data_AF-A0A9P5PAB5-F1
#
_entry.id   AF-A0A9P5PAB5-F1
#
_cell.length_a   1.000
_cell.length_b   1.000
_cell.length_c   1.000
_cell.angle_alpha   90.00
_cell.angle_beta   90.00
_cell.angle_gamma   90.00
#
_symmetry.space_group_name_H-M   'P 1'
#
loop_
_entity.id
_entity.type
_entity.pdbx_description
1 polymer ?
#
loop_
_entity_poly.entity_id
_entity_poly.type
_entity_poly.pdbx_seq_one_letter_code
_entity_poly.pdbx_strand_id
1 'polypeptide(L)'
;WRETVAGTNFKDRILPRDVTTRWNSTYDMLAAFIKMKDVVNLFLDRASNGLSDYCLSEGEWDAINDLILKDATLFFSSNSPNISAIIPTMDAINKVFASEIIDSKELCAPLCHALGIGKRTLNKYYALTDNSDIYRVAMGKCLYTTDKR
;
A
#
# COMPACT_ATOMS: atom_id res chain seq x y z
N TRP A 1 -23.34 -10.46 -4.10
CA TRP A 1 -22.03 -11.04 -3.71
C TRP A 1 -22.02 -12.55 -3.82
N ARG A 2 -22.71 -13.33 -2.96
CA ARG A 2 -22.68 -14.82 -3.01
C ARG A 2 -23.03 -15.38 -4.39
N GLU A 3 -24.06 -14.83 -5.03
CA GLU A 3 -24.42 -15.18 -6.41
C GLU A 3 -23.30 -14.85 -7.42
N THR A 4 -22.65 -13.70 -7.26
CA THR A 4 -21.56 -13.22 -8.13
C THR A 4 -20.31 -14.09 -8.00
N VAL A 5 -19.97 -14.55 -6.79
CA VAL A 5 -18.81 -15.42 -6.56
C VAL A 5 -19.09 -16.90 -6.87
N ALA A 6 -20.35 -17.34 -6.91
CA ALA A 6 -20.72 -18.76 -7.02
C ALA A 6 -20.11 -19.48 -8.23
N GLY A 7 -19.90 -18.77 -9.34
CA GLY A 7 -19.30 -19.29 -10.57
C GLY A 7 -17.78 -19.11 -10.69
N THR A 8 -17.11 -18.59 -9.65
CA THR A 8 -15.69 -18.26 -9.69
C THR A 8 -14.89 -19.07 -8.66
N ASN A 9 -13.56 -18.99 -8.75
CA ASN A 9 -12.64 -19.58 -7.75
C ASN A 9 -12.81 -19.00 -6.33
N PHE A 10 -13.65 -17.97 -6.17
CA PHE A 10 -13.92 -17.27 -4.91
C PHE A 10 -15.29 -17.62 -4.29
N LYS A 11 -15.96 -18.70 -4.73
CA LYS A 11 -17.32 -19.08 -4.31
C LYS A 11 -17.59 -19.05 -2.79
N ASP A 12 -16.60 -19.42 -1.98
CA ASP A 12 -16.67 -19.45 -0.51
C ASP A 12 -15.86 -18.33 0.16
N ARG A 13 -15.34 -17.38 -0.62
CA ARG A 13 -14.52 -16.28 -0.12
C ARG A 13 -15.34 -15.00 0.08
N ILE A 14 -15.06 -14.36 1.20
CA ILE A 14 -15.59 -13.04 1.56
C ILE A 14 -14.38 -12.10 1.57
N LEU A 15 -14.59 -10.86 1.13
CA LEU A 15 -13.60 -9.81 1.30
C LEU A 15 -13.26 -9.67 2.80
N PRO A 16 -11.98 -9.81 3.18
CA PRO A 16 -11.54 -9.56 4.56
C PRO A 16 -11.99 -8.18 4.99
N ARG A 17 -12.44 -8.04 6.24
CA ARG A 17 -12.78 -6.73 6.79
C ARG A 17 -11.53 -6.05 7.31
N ASP A 18 -11.48 -4.73 7.13
CA ASP A 18 -10.54 -3.88 7.85
C ASP A 18 -10.85 -3.92 9.35
N VAL A 19 -9.81 -4.04 10.17
CA VAL A 19 -9.88 -4.15 11.61
C VAL A 19 -8.82 -3.25 12.23
N THR A 20 -9.25 -2.16 12.85
CA THR A 20 -8.36 -1.10 13.36
C THR A 20 -7.28 -1.59 14.33
N THR A 21 -7.56 -2.64 15.09
CA THR A 21 -6.61 -3.22 16.07
C THR A 21 -5.62 -4.20 15.46
N ARG A 22 -5.80 -4.60 14.20
CA ARG A 22 -4.93 -5.52 13.48
C ARG A 22 -4.18 -4.75 12.40
N TRP A 23 -2.90 -4.46 12.65
CA TRP A 23 -2.06 -3.57 11.85
C TRP A 23 -2.05 -3.85 10.33
N ASN A 24 -2.19 -5.12 9.92
CA ASN A 24 -2.14 -5.51 8.52
C ASN A 24 -3.51 -5.80 7.89
N SER A 25 -4.61 -5.54 8.60
CA SER A 25 -5.97 -5.91 8.12
C SER A 25 -6.41 -5.08 6.91
N THR A 26 -6.11 -3.79 6.87
CA THR A 26 -6.37 -2.93 5.70
C THR A 26 -5.64 -3.45 4.47
N TYR A 27 -4.39 -3.88 4.66
CA TYR A 27 -3.59 -4.51 3.62
C TYR A 27 -4.19 -5.86 3.18
N ASP A 28 -4.54 -6.75 4.11
CA ASP A 28 -5.13 -8.06 3.81
C ASP A 28 -6.43 -7.89 2.99
N MET A 29 -7.21 -6.86 3.31
CA MET A 29 -8.43 -6.48 2.58
C MET A 29 -8.10 -6.00 1.15
N LEU A 30 -7.16 -5.06 0.98
CA LEU A 30 -6.76 -4.57 -0.34
C LEU A 30 -6.16 -5.68 -1.22
N ALA A 31 -5.31 -6.55 -0.66
CA ALA A 31 -4.71 -7.65 -1.39
C ALA A 31 -5.75 -8.67 -1.89
N ALA A 32 -6.79 -8.93 -1.09
CA ALA A 32 -7.92 -9.74 -1.52
C ALA A 32 -8.77 -9.01 -2.56
N PHE A 33 -8.99 -7.71 -2.39
CA PHE A 33 -9.74 -6.85 -3.30
C PHE A 33 -9.13 -6.84 -4.71
N ILE A 34 -7.83 -6.64 -4.82
CA ILE A 34 -7.06 -6.72 -6.08
C ILE A 34 -7.19 -8.10 -6.73
N LYS A 35 -7.00 -9.18 -5.95
CA LYS A 35 -7.13 -10.56 -6.46
C LYS A 35 -8.53 -10.87 -6.98
N MET A 36 -9.54 -10.15 -6.51
CA MET A 36 -10.94 -10.33 -6.87
C MET A 36 -11.42 -9.24 -7.85
N LYS A 37 -10.51 -8.50 -8.51
CA LYS A 37 -10.82 -7.38 -9.43
C LYS A 37 -12.00 -7.68 -10.36
N ASP A 38 -11.97 -8.80 -11.08
CA ASP A 38 -13.02 -9.15 -12.05
C ASP A 38 -14.40 -9.35 -11.39
N VAL A 39 -14.42 -10.00 -10.23
CA VAL A 39 -15.65 -10.24 -9.46
C VAL A 39 -16.19 -8.94 -8.87
N VAL A 40 -15.30 -8.08 -8.39
CA VAL A 40 -15.64 -6.76 -7.85
C VAL A 40 -16.21 -5.89 -8.96
N ASN A 41 -15.57 -5.81 -10.11
CA ASN A 41 -16.06 -5.04 -11.26
C ASN A 41 -17.44 -5.54 -11.71
N LEU A 42 -17.62 -6.88 -11.84
CA LEU A 42 -18.93 -7.46 -12.16
C LEU A 42 -20.00 -7.14 -11.09
N PHE A 43 -19.60 -7.07 -9.82
CA PHE A 43 -20.51 -6.72 -8.74
C PHE A 43 -20.88 -5.23 -8.76
N LEU A 44 -19.95 -4.33 -9.07
CA LEU A 44 -20.18 -2.89 -9.12
C LEU A 44 -20.96 -2.46 -10.38
N ASP A 45 -20.71 -3.12 -11.51
CA ASP A 45 -21.36 -2.84 -12.81
C ASP A 45 -22.84 -3.24 -12.83
N ARG A 46 -23.26 -4.17 -11.96
CA ARG A 46 -24.66 -4.61 -11.90
C ARG A 46 -25.54 -3.47 -11.39
N ALA A 47 -26.32 -2.87 -12.29
CA ALA A 47 -27.21 -1.72 -12.01
C ALA A 47 -28.15 -1.93 -10.81
N SER A 48 -28.55 -3.18 -10.52
CA SER A 48 -29.37 -3.53 -9.35
C SER A 48 -28.70 -3.23 -8.01
N ASN A 49 -27.38 -3.08 -7.98
CA ASN A 49 -26.62 -2.88 -6.76
C ASN A 49 -26.45 -1.39 -6.41
N GLY A 50 -26.67 -0.47 -7.37
CA GLY A 50 -26.55 0.97 -7.14
C GLY A 50 -25.15 1.43 -6.74
N LEU A 51 -24.10 0.69 -7.16
CA LEU A 51 -22.71 0.94 -6.78
C LEU A 51 -21.82 1.32 -7.97
N SER A 52 -22.41 1.67 -9.11
CA SER A 52 -21.69 2.07 -10.33
C SER A 52 -20.74 3.25 -10.10
N ASP A 53 -21.10 4.16 -9.19
CA ASP A 53 -20.32 5.36 -8.86
C ASP A 53 -19.02 5.03 -8.11
N TYR A 54 -18.88 3.79 -7.62
CA TYR A 54 -17.68 3.29 -6.95
C TYR A 54 -16.81 2.41 -7.86
N CYS A 55 -17.15 2.31 -9.15
CA CYS A 55 -16.27 1.65 -10.12
C CYS A 55 -14.95 2.39 -10.23
N LEU A 56 -13.87 1.68 -9.96
CA LEU A 56 -12.52 2.19 -10.13
C LEU A 56 -12.13 2.11 -11.61
N SER A 57 -11.53 3.19 -12.10
CA SER A 57 -10.85 3.23 -13.39
C SER A 57 -9.63 2.31 -13.39
N GLU A 58 -9.18 1.92 -14.59
CA GLU A 58 -7.95 1.13 -14.74
C GLU A 58 -6.73 1.84 -14.14
N GLY A 59 -6.66 3.18 -14.25
CA GLY A 59 -5.60 3.98 -13.65
C GLY A 59 -5.57 3.90 -12.11
N GLU A 60 -6.74 3.87 -11.46
CA GLU A 60 -6.86 3.70 -10.02
C GLU A 60 -6.50 2.28 -9.58
N TRP A 61 -6.91 1.27 -10.34
CA TRP A 61 -6.50 -0.13 -10.08
C TRP A 61 -4.99 -0.30 -10.12
N ASP A 62 -4.34 0.30 -11.11
CA ASP A 62 -2.89 0.29 -11.22
C ASP A 62 -2.24 1.04 -10.05
N ALA A 63 -2.77 2.23 -9.68
CA ALA A 63 -2.24 2.98 -8.54
C ALA A 63 -2.35 2.22 -7.21
N ILE A 64 -3.38 1.40 -7.03
CA ILE A 64 -3.53 0.50 -5.87
C ILE A 64 -2.52 -0.65 -5.95
N ASN A 65 -2.24 -1.18 -7.14
CA ASN A 65 -1.24 -2.24 -7.34
C ASN A 65 0.20 -1.76 -7.09
N ASP A 66 0.51 -0.53 -7.53
CA ASP A 66 1.83 0.09 -7.39
C ASP A 66 2.15 0.47 -5.93
N LEU A 67 1.22 0.28 -5.01
CA LEU A 67 1.39 0.58 -3.60
C LEU A 67 2.35 -0.42 -2.92
N ILE A 68 3.64 -0.07 -2.90
CA ILE A 68 4.73 -0.88 -2.29
C ILE A 68 4.67 -1.01 -0.76
N LEU A 69 3.64 -0.45 -0.10
CA LEU A 69 3.45 -0.55 1.35
C LEU A 69 3.39 -2.02 1.80
N LYS A 70 2.85 -2.90 0.96
CA LYS A 70 2.83 -4.35 1.18
C LYS A 70 4.24 -4.90 1.36
N ASP A 71 5.11 -4.65 0.37
CA ASP A 71 6.43 -5.26 0.32
C ASP A 71 7.30 -4.72 1.44
N ALA A 72 7.18 -3.43 1.75
CA ALA A 72 7.77 -2.82 2.94
C ALA A 72 7.30 -3.50 4.23
N THR A 73 5.98 -3.69 4.40
CA THR A 73 5.42 -4.31 5.62
C THR A 73 5.85 -5.76 5.78
N LEU A 74 5.82 -6.55 4.70
CA LEU A 74 6.28 -7.94 4.71
C LEU A 74 7.77 -8.03 5.00
N PHE A 75 8.57 -7.14 4.40
CA PHE A 75 9.99 -7.04 4.68
C PHE A 75 10.24 -6.81 6.18
N PHE A 76 9.62 -5.79 6.78
CA PHE A 76 9.77 -5.46 8.20
C PHE A 76 9.12 -6.46 9.17
N SER A 77 8.18 -7.29 8.69
CA SER A 77 7.58 -8.39 9.47
C SER A 77 8.42 -9.67 9.45
N SER A 78 9.49 -9.72 8.64
CA SER A 78 10.41 -10.86 8.60
C SER A 78 11.43 -10.82 9.75
N ASN A 79 12.21 -11.89 9.93
CA ASN A 79 13.28 -11.95 10.94
C ASN A 79 14.59 -11.26 10.52
N SER A 80 14.65 -10.70 9.30
CA SER A 80 15.87 -10.14 8.70
C SER A 80 16.04 -8.59 8.69
N PRO A 81 15.04 -7.73 8.99
CA PRO A 81 15.22 -6.29 8.83
C PRO A 81 16.20 -5.74 9.85
N ASN A 82 17.17 -4.98 9.38
CA ASN A 82 18.02 -4.16 10.23
C ASN A 82 17.44 -2.73 10.32
N ILE A 83 17.76 -2.02 11.40
CA ILE A 83 17.32 -0.62 11.60
C ILE A 83 17.81 0.28 10.45
N SER A 84 18.94 -0.04 9.82
CA SER A 84 19.47 0.70 8.67
C SER A 84 18.62 0.59 7.40
N ALA A 85 17.72 -0.40 7.28
CA ALA A 85 16.84 -0.54 6.12
C ALA A 85 15.63 0.41 6.17
N ILE A 86 15.35 1.01 7.34
CA ILE A 86 14.16 1.86 7.53
C ILE A 86 14.21 3.10 6.62
N ILE A 87 15.33 3.82 6.57
CA ILE A 87 15.45 5.01 5.71
C ILE A 87 15.37 4.65 4.22
N PRO A 88 16.13 3.67 3.69
CA PRO A 88 16.00 3.26 2.29
C PRO A 88 14.58 2.81 1.91
N THR A 89 13.87 2.09 2.78
CA THR A 89 12.49 1.70 2.51
C THR A 89 11.54 2.90 2.53
N MET A 90 11.72 3.84 3.46
CA MET A 90 10.97 5.09 3.46
C MET A 90 11.23 5.92 2.20
N ASP A 91 12.47 5.98 1.72
CA ASP A 91 12.84 6.68 0.47
C ASP A 91 12.16 6.03 -0.74
N ALA A 92 12.13 4.70 -0.78
CA ALA A 92 11.42 3.96 -1.83
C ALA A 92 9.92 4.30 -1.82
N ILE A 93 9.27 4.29 -0.64
CA ILE A 93 7.84 4.65 -0.49
C ILE A 93 7.60 6.10 -0.94
N ASN A 94 8.46 7.03 -0.52
CA ASN A 94 8.32 8.44 -0.90
C ASN A 94 8.49 8.64 -2.41
N LYS A 95 9.42 7.90 -3.02
CA LYS A 95 9.65 7.95 -4.48
C LYS A 95 8.40 7.49 -5.21
N VAL A 96 7.81 6.35 -4.86
CA VAL A 96 6.57 5.85 -5.48
C VAL A 96 5.44 6.89 -5.34
N PHE A 97 5.29 7.50 -4.16
CA PHE A 97 4.27 8.53 -3.93
C PHE A 97 4.51 9.80 -4.76
N ALA A 98 5.77 10.18 -5.00
CA ALA A 98 6.11 11.40 -5.71
C ALA A 98 6.12 11.21 -7.24
N SER A 99 6.74 10.15 -7.76
CA SER A 99 7.02 10.01 -9.20
C SER A 99 6.02 9.13 -9.95
N GLU A 100 5.42 8.13 -9.32
CA GLU A 100 4.61 7.13 -10.03
C GLU A 100 3.12 7.40 -9.93
N ILE A 101 2.67 8.01 -8.84
CA ILE A 101 1.25 8.14 -8.54
C ILE A 101 0.73 9.56 -8.83
N ILE A 102 1.48 10.62 -8.49
CA ILE A 102 1.00 12.01 -8.61
C ILE A 102 1.27 12.64 -9.99
N ASP A 103 2.43 12.37 -10.60
CA ASP A 103 2.82 13.01 -11.87
C ASP A 103 2.28 12.29 -13.12
N SER A 104 1.83 11.02 -12.99
CA SER A 104 1.54 10.15 -14.15
C SER A 104 0.05 9.94 -14.45
N LYS A 105 -0.87 10.18 -13.49
CA LYS A 105 -2.28 9.80 -13.59
C LYS A 105 -3.21 10.88 -13.05
N GLU A 106 -4.30 11.16 -13.77
CA GLU A 106 -5.45 11.88 -13.23
C GLU A 106 -6.15 10.98 -12.20
N LEU A 107 -5.65 10.98 -10.97
CA LEU A 107 -6.23 10.20 -9.89
C LEU A 107 -7.47 10.88 -9.32
N CYS A 108 -8.39 10.07 -8.81
CA CYS A 108 -9.58 10.58 -8.14
C CYS A 108 -9.21 11.38 -6.88
N ALA A 109 -10.08 12.34 -6.53
CA ALA A 109 -9.90 13.18 -5.35
C ALA A 109 -9.68 12.38 -4.04
N PRO A 110 -10.39 11.26 -3.78
CA PRO A 110 -10.13 10.44 -2.60
C PRO A 110 -8.71 9.86 -2.54
N LEU A 111 -8.17 9.38 -3.66
CA LEU A 111 -6.84 8.78 -3.71
C LEU A 111 -5.75 9.84 -3.54
N CYS A 112 -5.89 10.99 -4.20
CA CYS A 112 -5.04 12.17 -3.98
C CYS A 112 -5.00 12.58 -2.50
N HIS A 113 -6.17 12.59 -1.84
CA HIS A 113 -6.26 12.92 -0.43
C HIS A 113 -5.54 11.87 0.45
N ALA A 114 -5.77 10.58 0.19
CA ALA A 114 -5.13 9.48 0.92
C ALA A 114 -3.59 9.53 0.80
N LEU A 115 -3.07 9.77 -0.40
CA LEU A 115 -1.64 9.95 -0.65
C LEU A 115 -1.07 11.17 0.08
N GLY A 116 -1.82 12.28 0.11
CA GLY A 116 -1.45 13.46 0.87
C GLY A 116 -1.31 13.18 2.37
N ILE A 117 -2.23 12.39 2.95
CA ILE A 117 -2.14 11.92 4.34
C ILE A 117 -0.93 11.00 4.52
N GLY A 118 -0.71 10.06 3.60
CA GLY A 118 0.42 9.14 3.61
C GLY A 118 1.76 9.88 3.62
N LYS A 119 1.93 10.87 2.73
CA LYS A 119 3.13 11.70 2.63
C LYS A 119 3.38 12.53 3.90
N ARG A 120 2.35 13.14 4.49
CA ARG A 120 2.48 13.85 5.78
C ARG A 120 2.92 12.91 6.90
N THR A 121 2.37 11.71 6.92
CA THR A 121 2.73 10.68 7.90
C THR A 121 4.18 10.26 7.72
N LEU A 122 4.61 10.02 6.48
CA LEU A 122 5.98 9.66 6.16
C LEU A 122 6.97 10.76 6.57
N ASN A 123 6.67 12.03 6.25
CA ASN A 123 7.47 13.19 6.65
C ASN A 123 7.61 13.31 8.17
N LYS A 124 6.54 13.04 8.93
CA LYS A 124 6.59 13.00 10.39
C LYS A 124 7.59 11.95 10.89
N TYR A 125 7.55 10.75 10.31
CA TYR A 125 8.50 9.70 10.69
C TYR A 125 9.93 10.00 10.24
N TYR A 126 10.15 10.65 9.10
CA TYR A 126 11.48 11.13 8.71
C TYR A 126 12.08 12.05 9.76
N ALA A 127 11.31 13.03 10.23
CA ALA A 127 11.75 13.95 11.27
C ALA A 127 12.10 13.22 12.57
N LEU A 128 11.34 12.18 12.95
CA LEU A 128 11.64 11.39 14.15
C LEU A 128 12.91 10.54 13.99
N THR A 129 13.11 9.96 12.80
CA THR A 129 14.28 9.15 12.47
C THR A 129 15.55 9.99 12.46
N ASP A 130 15.51 11.20 11.89
CA ASP A 130 16.65 12.12 11.83
C ASP A 130 17.06 12.64 13.23
N ASN A 131 16.09 12.83 14.12
CA ASN A 131 16.34 13.22 15.51
C ASN A 131 16.80 12.06 16.42
N SER A 132 16.87 10.83 15.92
CA SER A 132 17.21 9.66 16.72
C SER A 132 18.65 9.20 16.47
N ASP A 133 19.46 9.25 17.53
CA ASP A 133 20.87 8.84 17.49
C ASP A 133 21.05 7.39 17.03
N ILE A 134 20.10 6.51 17.36
CA ILE A 134 20.13 5.09 16.97
C ILE A 134 20.11 4.95 15.45
N TYR A 135 19.24 5.68 14.77
CA TYR A 135 19.12 5.63 13.31
C TYR A 135 20.32 6.30 12.63
N ARG A 136 20.80 7.41 13.17
CA ARG A 136 22.02 8.09 12.67
C ARG A 136 23.25 7.19 12.75
N VAL A 137 23.44 6.50 13.88
CA VAL A 137 24.56 5.56 14.07
C VAL A 137 24.43 4.33 13.15
N ALA A 138 23.22 3.78 13.02
CA ALA A 138 22.96 2.64 12.14
C ALA A 138 23.27 2.96 10.67
N MET A 139 22.89 4.15 10.20
CA MET A 139 23.18 4.62 8.85
C MET A 139 24.67 4.86 8.61
N GLY A 140 25.36 5.51 9.56
CA GLY A 140 26.80 5.70 9.49
C GLY A 140 27.53 4.37 9.33
N LYS A 141 27.15 3.35 10.11
CA LYS A 141 27.75 2.00 10.02
C LYS A 141 27.50 1.34 8.66
N CYS A 142 26.34 1.56 8.04
CA CYS A 142 26.00 1.00 6.74
C CYS A 142 26.91 1.58 5.62
N LEU A 143 27.16 2.89 5.62
CA LEU A 143 28.04 3.55 4.66
C LEU A 143 29.48 3.05 4.72
N TYR A 144 30.03 2.84 5.94
CA TYR A 144 31.37 2.28 6.12
C TYR A 144 31.52 0.83 5.65
N THR A 145 30.44 0.05 5.62
CA THR A 145 30.48 -1.34 5.16
C THR A 145 30.36 -1.49 3.65
N THR A 146 29.72 -0.54 2.96
CA THR A 146 29.63 -0.53 1.49
C THR A 146 30.91 -0.01 0.82
N ASP A 147 31.73 0.78 1.50
CA ASP A 147 33.00 1.32 0.98
C ASP A 147 34.21 0.38 1.17
N LYS A 148 33.98 -0.81 1.75
CA LYS A 148 35.00 -1.86 1.96
C LYS A 148 34.74 -3.13 1.15
N ARG A 149 33.93 -3.07 0.09
CA ARG A 149 33.75 -4.16 -0.87
C ARG A 149 34.27 -3.78 -2.24
#